data_AF-A0A093ZBW6-F1
#
_entry.id   AF-A0A093ZBW6-F1
#
_cell.length_a   1.000
_cell.length_b   1.000
_cell.length_c   1.000
_cell.angle_alpha   90.00
_cell.angle_beta   90.00
_cell.angle_gamma   90.00
#
_symmetry.space_group_name_H-M   'P 1'
#
loop_
_entity.id
_entity.type
_entity.pdbx_description
1 polymer ?
#
loop_
_entity_poly.entity_id
_entity_poly.type
_entity_poly.pdbx_seq_one_letter_code
_entity_poly.pdbx_strand_id
1 'polypeptide(L)'
;MASPQQLRTVTTDLLKINHPVLLAGMNVAAGPELAAAVTNAGGLGVIGGVGYTPDMLREQIAELKSFLKDKNAPFGVDLLLPQVGGSARKTNYDYTKGKLNELVDVVIESGAKLFVSAVGVPPKHVVDRLHAAGILYMNMIGHPKHVKKCLDLGVDLICAQGGEGGGHTGDVPTSLLVPAVVQLCKGKTSPMTGQPVQVVAAGGIFNGQSVASALMLGASAVWVGTRFIVSDEAGASQAHQDAVTTSGFDDNIRTIIFTGRPMRVRNNPYINNWEVNRAQDIKDLTSKGIIPVEDDFEKMGDDLDDETMDSARPFLMGKAAAVVNEKKSAKAIVDELVGDAVKWLQVGNKMIAKLDLHGLPGWRSSSYSEPLARRPYCKGLEHFAPLFALGPVHELGSPDSMVSANRLNDSANKLGAKADRKSAGGLMLNDLDAKAMRACWNTYASFVKANPNAAQSVVTFQVSDTTKTLELESQGGGSAYPHRQFGILASVVAKFEDATIDAAAGEFVDEALELLTPAGQRNAYSNIACKGDSLEVMFGNSERVERLKEIKRTWDPENQFKRFANLL
;
A
#
# COMPACT_ATOMS: atom_id res chain seq x y z
N MET A 1 11.75 23.58 10.22
CA MET A 1 11.71 22.62 9.09
C MET A 1 10.62 21.59 9.38
N ALA A 2 10.32 20.69 8.43
CA ALA A 2 9.48 19.52 8.68
C ALA A 2 10.06 18.67 9.83
N SER A 3 9.22 17.89 10.52
CA SER A 3 9.74 16.90 11.48
C SER A 3 10.27 15.66 10.73
N PRO A 4 11.12 14.82 11.37
CA PRO A 4 11.60 13.59 10.76
C PRO A 4 10.44 12.67 10.35
N GLN A 5 10.54 12.03 9.19
CA GLN A 5 9.54 11.05 8.75
C GLN A 5 9.48 9.87 9.73
N GLN A 6 8.30 9.66 10.33
CA GLN A 6 8.02 8.51 11.22
C GLN A 6 7.06 7.49 10.59
N LEU A 7 6.30 7.90 9.56
CA LEU A 7 5.38 7.07 8.79
C LEU A 7 5.70 7.25 7.31
N ARG A 8 6.03 6.15 6.62
CA ARG A 8 6.32 6.11 5.19
C ARG A 8 5.33 5.17 4.51
N THR A 9 4.75 5.62 3.40
CA THR A 9 3.76 4.88 2.60
C THR A 9 4.05 5.10 1.11
N VAL A 10 3.38 4.35 0.22
CA VAL A 10 3.52 4.57 -1.22
C VAL A 10 3.12 6.01 -1.60
N THR A 11 2.11 6.59 -0.94
CA THR A 11 1.69 7.98 -1.18
C THR A 11 2.73 9.01 -0.71
N THR A 12 3.46 8.77 0.39
CA THR A 12 4.57 9.67 0.76
C THR A 12 5.70 9.66 -0.28
N ASP A 13 5.97 8.48 -0.85
CA ASP A 13 7.03 8.29 -1.85
C ASP A 13 6.64 8.91 -3.20
N LEU A 14 5.39 8.71 -3.65
CA LEU A 14 4.84 9.29 -4.89
C LEU A 14 4.81 10.82 -4.84
N LEU A 15 4.34 11.40 -3.73
CA LEU A 15 4.22 12.85 -3.56
C LEU A 15 5.52 13.53 -3.10
N LYS A 16 6.53 12.76 -2.68
CA LYS A 16 7.80 13.23 -2.10
C LYS A 16 7.61 14.10 -0.85
N ILE A 17 6.77 13.62 0.08
CA ILE A 17 6.44 14.28 1.36
C ILE A 17 6.90 13.43 2.55
N ASN A 18 7.17 14.06 3.70
CA ASN A 18 7.61 13.35 4.90
C ASN A 18 6.47 12.60 5.59
N HIS A 19 5.24 13.10 5.48
CA HIS A 19 4.11 12.68 6.30
C HIS A 19 2.89 12.34 5.42
N PRO A 20 2.15 11.27 5.74
CA PRO A 20 0.98 10.84 4.96
C PRO A 20 -0.26 11.70 5.26
N VAL A 21 -0.10 13.03 5.29
CA VAL A 21 -1.11 14.03 5.65
C VAL A 21 -1.23 15.06 4.52
N LEU A 22 -2.39 15.11 3.88
CA LEU A 22 -2.76 16.08 2.86
C LEU A 22 -3.77 17.07 3.47
N LEU A 23 -3.55 18.36 3.23
CA LEU A 23 -4.55 19.40 3.50
C LEU A 23 -5.69 19.28 2.49
N ALA A 24 -6.93 19.43 2.95
CA ALA A 24 -8.07 19.50 2.04
C ALA A 24 -8.11 20.83 1.27
N GLY A 25 -8.38 20.77 -0.03
CA GLY A 25 -8.59 21.93 -0.91
C GLY A 25 -9.87 22.71 -0.59
N MET A 26 -9.88 23.43 0.51
CA MET A 26 -11.01 24.26 0.95
C MET A 26 -10.81 25.70 0.49
N ASN A 27 -11.58 26.18 -0.50
CA ASN A 27 -11.47 27.58 -0.92
C ASN A 27 -11.69 28.54 0.27
N VAL A 28 -10.92 29.63 0.32
CA VAL A 28 -10.76 30.59 1.41
C VAL A 28 -10.17 29.96 2.69
N ALA A 29 -10.79 28.91 3.25
CA ALA A 29 -10.35 28.33 4.53
C ALA A 29 -8.94 27.71 4.48
N ALA A 30 -8.61 26.99 3.40
CA ALA A 30 -7.29 26.47 3.08
C ALA A 30 -6.57 27.40 2.09
N GLY A 31 -6.42 28.66 2.48
CA GLY A 31 -5.71 29.67 1.70
C GLY A 31 -4.21 29.38 1.53
N PRO A 32 -3.50 30.20 0.74
CA PRO A 32 -2.11 29.96 0.35
C PRO A 32 -1.13 29.79 1.50
N GLU A 33 -1.28 30.55 2.59
CA GLU A 33 -0.43 30.45 3.77
C GLU A 33 -0.58 29.08 4.46
N LEU A 34 -1.80 28.63 4.73
CA LEU A 34 -2.07 27.32 5.32
C LEU A 34 -1.57 26.16 4.46
N ALA A 35 -1.79 26.23 3.14
CA ALA A 35 -1.27 25.23 2.21
C ALA A 35 0.26 25.17 2.26
N ALA A 36 0.94 26.32 2.22
CA ALA A 36 2.38 26.37 2.38
C ALA A 36 2.84 25.90 3.77
N ALA A 37 2.10 26.19 4.84
CA ALA A 37 2.42 25.78 6.20
C ALA A 37 2.35 24.25 6.39
N VAL A 38 1.34 23.57 5.83
CA VAL A 38 1.25 22.11 5.83
C VAL A 38 2.37 21.47 4.99
N THR A 39 2.68 22.02 3.81
CA THR A 39 3.85 21.58 3.02
C THR A 39 5.15 21.76 3.79
N ASN A 40 5.36 22.93 4.42
CA ASN A 40 6.52 23.25 5.26
C ASN A 40 6.65 22.36 6.51
N ALA A 41 5.54 21.79 6.99
CA ALA A 41 5.50 20.84 8.09
C ALA A 41 5.87 19.41 7.65
N GLY A 42 5.85 19.13 6.34
CA GLY A 42 6.18 17.82 5.76
C GLY A 42 4.98 17.03 5.23
N GLY A 43 3.77 17.60 5.27
CA GLY A 43 2.61 17.08 4.54
C GLY A 43 2.53 17.62 3.11
N LEU A 44 1.34 17.60 2.51
CA LEU A 44 1.05 18.26 1.24
C LEU A 44 -0.05 19.33 1.42
N GLY A 45 0.27 20.59 1.14
CA GLY A 45 -0.72 21.65 0.97
C GLY A 45 -1.45 21.58 -0.37
N VAL A 46 -2.75 21.86 -0.37
CA VAL A 46 -3.58 21.86 -1.58
C VAL A 46 -4.47 23.10 -1.60
N ILE A 47 -4.39 23.88 -2.68
CA ILE A 47 -5.25 25.05 -2.92
C ILE A 47 -6.63 24.60 -3.39
N GLY A 48 -7.70 25.07 -2.76
CA GLY A 48 -9.07 24.87 -3.24
C GLY A 48 -9.50 25.97 -4.22
N GLY A 49 -9.54 25.67 -5.52
CA GLY A 49 -9.75 26.65 -6.60
C GLY A 49 -11.19 26.81 -7.09
N VAL A 50 -12.23 26.54 -6.29
CA VAL A 50 -13.62 26.71 -6.76
C VAL A 50 -13.93 28.18 -7.07
N GLY A 51 -14.40 28.43 -8.29
CA GLY A 51 -14.77 29.76 -8.76
C GLY A 51 -13.59 30.65 -9.18
N TYR A 52 -12.35 30.16 -9.13
CA TYR A 52 -11.19 30.92 -9.59
C TYR A 52 -11.15 31.03 -11.12
N THR A 53 -10.74 32.20 -11.61
CA THR A 53 -10.25 32.35 -12.98
C THR A 53 -8.80 31.82 -13.09
N PRO A 54 -8.26 31.61 -14.30
CA PRO A 54 -6.85 31.27 -14.48
C PRO A 54 -5.90 32.24 -13.79
N ASP A 55 -6.18 33.55 -13.82
CA ASP A 55 -5.33 34.57 -13.21
C ASP A 55 -5.40 34.55 -11.67
N MET A 56 -6.60 34.40 -11.09
CA MET A 56 -6.75 34.19 -9.64
C MET A 56 -5.98 32.94 -9.19
N LEU A 57 -6.03 31.84 -9.96
CA LEU A 57 -5.29 30.63 -9.64
C LEU A 57 -3.77 30.84 -9.73
N ARG A 58 -3.27 31.62 -10.71
CA ARG A 58 -1.85 32.01 -10.81
C ARG A 58 -1.42 32.81 -9.57
N GLU A 59 -2.20 33.81 -9.17
CA GLU A 59 -1.93 34.65 -8.01
C GLU A 59 -1.88 33.83 -6.72
N GLN A 60 -2.89 33.00 -6.46
CA GLN A 60 -2.96 32.15 -5.26
C GLN A 60 -1.83 31.11 -5.19
N ILE A 61 -1.39 30.58 -6.33
CA ILE A 61 -0.21 29.69 -6.40
C ILE A 61 1.09 30.47 -6.17
N ALA A 62 1.23 31.68 -6.71
CA ALA A 62 2.39 32.53 -6.49
C ALA A 62 2.52 32.93 -5.01
N GLU A 63 1.39 33.27 -4.38
CA GLU A 63 1.29 33.55 -2.95
C GLU A 63 1.70 32.32 -2.11
N LEU A 64 1.20 31.12 -2.42
CA LEU A 64 1.60 29.86 -1.75
C LEU A 64 3.11 29.66 -1.85
N LYS A 65 3.67 29.83 -3.05
CA LYS A 65 5.12 29.71 -3.28
C LYS A 65 5.94 30.76 -2.54
N SER A 66 5.37 31.93 -2.21
CA SER A 66 6.04 32.94 -1.39
C SER A 66 6.29 32.42 0.04
N PHE A 67 5.32 31.69 0.61
CA PHE A 67 5.36 31.13 1.97
C PHE A 67 6.13 29.78 2.08
N LEU A 68 6.40 29.08 0.97
CA LEU A 68 7.20 27.85 0.99
C LEU A 68 8.66 28.11 1.41
N LYS A 69 9.20 27.24 2.28
CA LYS A 69 10.60 27.31 2.75
C LYS A 69 11.57 26.66 1.76
N ASP A 70 11.19 25.55 1.16
CA ASP A 70 11.81 25.04 -0.07
C ASP A 70 10.89 25.40 -1.25
N LYS A 71 11.41 26.18 -2.20
CA LYS A 71 10.66 26.65 -3.37
C LYS A 71 10.32 25.55 -4.37
N ASN A 72 10.91 24.36 -4.21
CA ASN A 72 10.62 23.16 -5.00
C ASN A 72 9.69 22.17 -4.26
N ALA A 73 9.23 22.50 -3.04
CA ALA A 73 8.38 21.62 -2.25
C ALA A 73 7.04 21.33 -2.97
N PRO A 74 6.50 20.12 -2.83
CA PRO A 74 5.29 19.71 -3.52
C PRO A 74 4.04 20.43 -2.97
N PHE A 75 3.13 20.77 -3.86
CA PHE A 75 1.80 21.29 -3.55
C PHE A 75 0.78 20.73 -4.56
N GLY A 76 -0.50 20.80 -4.22
CA GLY A 76 -1.60 20.41 -5.09
C GLY A 76 -2.59 21.55 -5.37
N VAL A 77 -3.49 21.28 -6.32
CA VAL A 77 -4.64 22.13 -6.66
C VAL A 77 -5.89 21.26 -6.76
N ASP A 78 -6.98 21.66 -6.11
CA ASP A 78 -8.29 21.01 -6.12
C ASP A 78 -9.30 21.86 -6.88
N LEU A 79 -9.91 21.29 -7.92
CA LEU A 79 -11.00 21.90 -8.68
C LEU A 79 -12.27 21.06 -8.57
N LEU A 80 -13.39 21.74 -8.37
CA LEU A 80 -14.70 21.11 -8.34
C LEU A 80 -15.22 20.98 -9.78
N LEU A 81 -15.31 19.75 -10.28
CA LEU A 81 -15.66 19.42 -11.67
C LEU A 81 -17.03 18.71 -11.75
N PRO A 82 -18.13 19.46 -11.56
CA PRO A 82 -19.49 18.93 -11.64
C PRO A 82 -19.81 18.32 -13.02
N GLN A 83 -20.43 17.14 -13.06
CA GLN A 83 -21.05 16.67 -14.29
C GLN A 83 -22.21 17.60 -14.69
N VAL A 84 -22.15 18.13 -15.91
CA VAL A 84 -23.20 18.92 -16.58
C VAL A 84 -23.85 18.06 -17.67
N GLY A 85 -25.16 18.20 -17.86
CA GLY A 85 -25.93 17.48 -18.88
C GLY A 85 -26.13 15.98 -18.62
N GLY A 86 -26.92 15.35 -19.49
CA GLY A 86 -27.32 13.94 -19.36
C GLY A 86 -28.07 13.68 -18.05
N SER A 87 -27.60 12.70 -17.26
CA SER A 87 -28.16 12.35 -15.94
C SER A 87 -27.70 13.26 -14.79
N ALA A 88 -27.22 14.48 -15.09
CA ALA A 88 -26.86 15.48 -14.09
C ALA A 88 -28.09 15.96 -13.29
N ARG A 89 -27.86 16.53 -12.10
CA ARG A 89 -28.91 17.31 -11.42
C ARG A 89 -29.12 18.60 -12.21
N LYS A 90 -30.35 19.11 -12.27
CA LYS A 90 -30.66 20.35 -13.01
C LYS A 90 -29.97 21.59 -12.44
N THR A 91 -29.64 21.57 -11.15
CA THR A 91 -28.85 22.60 -10.45
C THR A 91 -27.36 22.57 -10.80
N ASN A 92 -26.89 21.63 -11.64
CA ASN A 92 -25.48 21.53 -12.01
C ASN A 92 -25.17 22.47 -13.17
N TYR A 93 -24.24 23.40 -12.95
CA TYR A 93 -23.58 24.18 -13.99
C TYR A 93 -22.06 23.92 -13.97
N ASP A 94 -21.34 24.38 -15.00
CA ASP A 94 -19.88 24.30 -15.03
C ASP A 94 -19.26 25.39 -14.14
N TYR A 95 -18.67 24.97 -13.02
CA TYR A 95 -18.04 25.88 -12.06
C TYR A 95 -16.77 26.56 -12.62
N THR A 96 -16.20 26.04 -13.71
CA THR A 96 -15.07 26.66 -14.42
C THR A 96 -15.50 27.66 -15.49
N LYS A 97 -16.80 27.80 -15.78
CA LYS A 97 -17.35 28.72 -16.80
C LYS A 97 -16.66 28.58 -18.18
N GLY A 98 -16.36 27.35 -18.59
CA GLY A 98 -15.65 27.02 -19.83
C GLY A 98 -14.12 27.10 -19.75
N LYS A 99 -13.54 27.51 -18.61
CA LYS A 99 -12.11 27.79 -18.45
C LYS A 99 -11.27 26.61 -17.94
N LEU A 100 -11.82 25.40 -17.84
CA LEU A 100 -11.09 24.21 -17.35
C LEU A 100 -9.74 23.98 -18.04
N ASN A 101 -9.63 24.14 -19.36
CA ASN A 101 -8.37 23.91 -20.06
C ASN A 101 -7.28 24.92 -19.66
N GLU A 102 -7.65 26.19 -19.50
CA GLU A 102 -6.76 27.29 -19.07
C GLU A 102 -6.38 27.16 -17.58
N LEU A 103 -7.29 26.68 -16.73
CA LEU A 103 -6.97 26.34 -15.35
C LEU A 103 -5.97 25.17 -15.29
N VAL A 104 -6.09 24.18 -16.17
CA VAL A 104 -5.14 23.05 -16.29
C VAL A 104 -3.79 23.52 -16.86
N ASP A 105 -3.76 24.50 -17.76
CA ASP A 105 -2.51 25.16 -18.19
C ASP A 105 -1.78 25.73 -16.98
N VAL A 106 -2.47 26.52 -16.14
CA VAL A 106 -1.90 27.11 -14.91
C VAL A 106 -1.39 26.04 -13.94
N VAL A 107 -2.14 24.94 -13.74
CA VAL A 107 -1.69 23.82 -12.90
C VAL A 107 -0.38 23.22 -13.43
N ILE A 108 -0.28 23.00 -14.75
CA ILE A 108 0.90 22.42 -15.41
C ILE A 108 2.09 23.38 -15.36
N GLU A 109 1.91 24.63 -15.80
CA GLU A 109 2.92 25.71 -15.77
C GLU A 109 3.46 25.95 -14.37
N SER A 110 2.62 25.80 -13.34
CA SER A 110 3.04 25.98 -11.96
C SER A 110 3.94 24.87 -11.40
N GLY A 111 4.01 23.70 -12.06
CA GLY A 111 4.78 22.55 -11.59
C GLY A 111 4.18 21.83 -10.38
N ALA A 112 2.87 22.03 -10.10
CA ALA A 112 2.11 21.31 -9.08
C ALA A 112 2.33 19.78 -9.18
N LYS A 113 2.22 19.06 -8.05
CA LYS A 113 2.44 17.61 -7.99
C LYS A 113 1.18 16.77 -7.89
N LEU A 114 0.07 17.41 -7.51
CA LEU A 114 -1.22 16.76 -7.38
C LEU A 114 -2.33 17.64 -7.95
N PHE A 115 -3.10 17.11 -8.89
CA PHE A 115 -4.39 17.66 -9.29
C PHE A 115 -5.49 16.85 -8.64
N VAL A 116 -6.45 17.53 -8.00
CA VAL A 116 -7.60 16.91 -7.35
C VAL A 116 -8.87 17.33 -8.09
N SER A 117 -9.70 16.35 -8.41
CA SER A 117 -11.06 16.57 -8.92
C SER A 117 -12.07 16.22 -7.83
N ALA A 118 -12.76 17.26 -7.34
CA ALA A 118 -13.88 17.13 -6.42
C ALA A 118 -15.24 17.19 -7.15
N VAL A 119 -16.30 16.71 -6.48
CA VAL A 119 -17.71 16.73 -6.92
C VAL A 119 -18.05 15.89 -8.18
N GLY A 120 -17.08 15.65 -9.07
CA GLY A 120 -17.21 14.79 -10.24
C GLY A 120 -15.86 14.26 -10.69
N VAL A 121 -15.69 14.10 -12.01
CA VAL A 121 -14.45 13.60 -12.65
C VAL A 121 -14.11 14.52 -13.83
N PRO A 122 -12.82 14.73 -14.15
CA PRO A 122 -12.42 15.52 -15.30
C PRO A 122 -12.71 14.77 -16.62
N PRO A 123 -12.78 15.50 -17.75
CA PRO A 123 -12.67 14.89 -19.07
C PRO A 123 -11.35 14.11 -19.22
N LYS A 124 -11.36 13.02 -20.00
CA LYS A 124 -10.18 12.15 -20.17
C LYS A 124 -8.95 12.90 -20.70
N HIS A 125 -9.12 13.87 -21.60
CA HIS A 125 -8.02 14.67 -22.13
C HIS A 125 -7.32 15.53 -21.07
N VAL A 126 -8.00 15.91 -19.98
CA VAL A 126 -7.37 16.61 -18.85
C VAL A 126 -6.45 15.66 -18.08
N VAL A 127 -6.89 14.42 -17.83
CA VAL A 127 -6.05 13.39 -17.18
C VAL A 127 -4.79 13.13 -18.02
N ASP A 128 -4.95 12.95 -19.33
CA ASP A 128 -3.83 12.70 -20.26
C ASP A 128 -2.82 13.85 -20.27
N ARG A 129 -3.28 15.10 -20.20
CA ARG A 129 -2.41 16.29 -20.11
C ARG A 129 -1.67 16.37 -18.79
N LEU A 130 -2.33 16.06 -17.67
CA LEU A 130 -1.72 16.03 -16.33
C LEU A 130 -0.64 14.94 -16.24
N HIS A 131 -0.95 13.74 -16.74
CA HIS A 131 0.00 12.61 -16.78
C HIS A 131 1.21 12.90 -17.67
N ALA A 132 1.00 13.50 -18.85
CA ALA A 132 2.09 13.92 -19.73
C ALA A 132 2.99 15.00 -19.08
N ALA A 133 2.45 15.83 -18.19
CA ALA A 133 3.18 16.80 -17.39
C ALA A 133 3.81 16.23 -16.10
N GLY A 134 3.61 14.94 -15.81
CA GLY A 134 4.11 14.30 -14.59
C GLY A 134 3.36 14.70 -13.31
N ILE A 135 2.08 15.08 -13.42
CA ILE A 135 1.21 15.50 -12.32
C ILE A 135 0.24 14.36 -11.97
N LEU A 136 0.24 13.94 -10.71
CA LEU A 136 -0.66 12.89 -10.22
C LEU A 136 -2.11 13.41 -10.20
N TYR A 137 -3.04 12.57 -10.64
CA TYR A 137 -4.47 12.84 -10.61
C TYR A 137 -5.14 12.06 -9.48
N MET A 138 -5.76 12.79 -8.54
CA MET A 138 -6.61 12.26 -7.50
C MET A 138 -8.09 12.61 -7.74
N ASN A 139 -8.99 11.65 -7.52
CA ASN A 139 -10.43 11.95 -7.53
C ASN A 139 -11.06 11.73 -6.16
N MET A 140 -11.90 12.67 -5.73
CA MET A 140 -12.72 12.55 -4.53
C MET A 140 -13.95 11.71 -4.81
N ILE A 141 -14.28 10.78 -3.90
CA ILE A 141 -15.51 9.96 -3.96
C ILE A 141 -16.14 9.85 -2.57
N GLY A 142 -17.47 9.91 -2.51
CA GLY A 142 -18.26 9.64 -1.29
C GLY A 142 -19.11 8.36 -1.36
N HIS A 143 -18.88 7.47 -2.35
CA HIS A 143 -19.62 6.22 -2.50
C HIS A 143 -18.84 5.20 -3.37
N PRO A 144 -18.81 3.89 -3.03
CA PRO A 144 -18.00 2.88 -3.75
C PRO A 144 -18.28 2.80 -5.26
N LYS A 145 -19.54 2.98 -5.68
CA LYS A 145 -19.95 2.99 -7.11
C LYS A 145 -19.16 3.95 -8.01
N HIS A 146 -18.54 5.00 -7.46
CA HIS A 146 -17.77 5.96 -8.25
C HIS A 146 -16.38 5.44 -8.62
N VAL A 147 -15.85 4.45 -7.89
CA VAL A 147 -14.48 3.92 -8.07
C VAL A 147 -14.24 3.44 -9.50
N LYS A 148 -15.19 2.69 -10.10
CA LYS A 148 -15.04 2.17 -11.47
C LYS A 148 -14.76 3.30 -12.47
N LYS A 149 -15.53 4.40 -12.43
CA LYS A 149 -15.34 5.53 -13.37
C LYS A 149 -13.98 6.22 -13.18
N CYS A 150 -13.47 6.27 -11.95
CA CYS A 150 -12.15 6.85 -11.67
C CYS A 150 -11.04 5.94 -12.21
N LEU A 151 -11.15 4.63 -12.00
CA LEU A 151 -10.22 3.63 -12.56
C LEU A 151 -10.24 3.61 -14.09
N ASP A 152 -11.42 3.63 -14.72
CA ASP A 152 -11.58 3.67 -16.18
C ASP A 152 -10.92 4.92 -16.81
N LEU A 153 -10.84 6.04 -16.06
CA LEU A 153 -10.18 7.27 -16.48
C LEU A 153 -8.66 7.29 -16.25
N GLY A 154 -8.13 6.34 -15.46
CA GLY A 154 -6.71 6.27 -15.11
C GLY A 154 -6.31 7.03 -13.85
N VAL A 155 -7.18 7.09 -12.82
CA VAL A 155 -6.85 7.76 -11.54
C VAL A 155 -5.62 7.17 -10.85
N ASP A 156 -4.80 8.01 -10.22
CA ASP A 156 -3.60 7.59 -9.49
C ASP A 156 -3.87 7.40 -7.99
N LEU A 157 -4.69 8.29 -7.40
CA LEU A 157 -5.16 8.22 -6.02
C LEU A 157 -6.68 8.40 -5.94
N ILE A 158 -7.36 7.67 -5.07
CA ILE A 158 -8.78 7.88 -4.76
C ILE A 158 -8.91 8.44 -3.34
N CYS A 159 -9.45 9.64 -3.21
CA CYS A 159 -9.80 10.20 -1.91
C CYS A 159 -11.21 9.75 -1.51
N ALA A 160 -11.28 8.81 -0.57
CA ALA A 160 -12.51 8.24 -0.04
C ALA A 160 -13.02 9.07 1.14
N GLN A 161 -13.97 9.97 0.87
CA GLN A 161 -14.55 10.89 1.86
C GLN A 161 -15.84 10.34 2.47
N GLY A 162 -15.77 9.94 3.73
CA GLY A 162 -16.96 9.52 4.49
C GLY A 162 -17.94 10.67 4.75
N GLY A 163 -19.21 10.31 5.00
CA GLY A 163 -20.31 11.24 5.28
C GLY A 163 -20.10 12.16 6.50
N GLU A 164 -19.09 11.88 7.33
CA GLU A 164 -18.56 12.69 8.43
C GLU A 164 -17.78 13.92 7.93
N GLY A 165 -17.31 13.94 6.68
CA GLY A 165 -16.59 15.06 6.08
C GLY A 165 -17.43 16.34 5.93
N GLY A 166 -16.77 17.50 5.97
CA GLY A 166 -17.38 18.81 5.71
C GLY A 166 -17.46 19.15 4.23
N GLY A 167 -18.23 20.19 3.89
CA GLY A 167 -18.42 20.58 2.49
C GLY A 167 -19.18 19.50 1.72
N HIS A 168 -19.03 19.44 0.39
CA HIS A 168 -19.69 18.41 -0.42
C HIS A 168 -19.27 17.01 0.02
N THR A 169 -20.24 16.17 0.40
CA THR A 169 -19.95 14.86 1.01
C THR A 169 -21.06 13.84 0.74
N GLY A 170 -20.72 12.55 0.89
CA GLY A 170 -21.66 11.43 0.79
C GLY A 170 -22.46 11.17 2.06
N ASP A 171 -22.91 9.92 2.20
CA ASP A 171 -23.60 9.38 3.37
C ASP A 171 -22.89 8.18 4.00
N VAL A 172 -22.16 7.39 3.21
CA VAL A 172 -21.40 6.23 3.68
C VAL A 172 -20.34 6.66 4.73
N PRO A 173 -20.35 6.10 5.95
CA PRO A 173 -19.35 6.40 6.98
C PRO A 173 -17.91 6.05 6.55
N THR A 174 -16.92 6.80 7.02
CA THR A 174 -15.49 6.58 6.72
C THR A 174 -15.05 5.14 7.00
N SER A 175 -15.51 4.56 8.12
CA SER A 175 -15.20 3.19 8.54
C SER A 175 -15.69 2.09 7.59
N LEU A 176 -16.69 2.38 6.76
CA LEU A 176 -17.21 1.46 5.74
C LEU A 176 -16.71 1.82 4.34
N LEU A 177 -16.62 3.11 4.02
CA LEU A 177 -16.25 3.60 2.71
C LEU A 177 -14.79 3.28 2.37
N VAL A 178 -13.85 3.59 3.28
CA VAL A 178 -12.41 3.43 3.03
C VAL A 178 -12.05 1.96 2.71
N PRO A 179 -12.35 0.95 3.54
CA PRO A 179 -11.95 -0.42 3.24
C PRO A 179 -12.67 -1.00 2.00
N ALA A 180 -13.91 -0.59 1.73
CA ALA A 180 -14.62 -0.98 0.52
C ALA A 180 -13.94 -0.43 -0.75
N VAL A 181 -13.46 0.81 -0.71
CA VAL A 181 -12.72 1.44 -1.82
C VAL A 181 -11.35 0.80 -2.01
N VAL A 182 -10.61 0.53 -0.92
CA VAL A 182 -9.34 -0.22 -0.94
C VAL A 182 -9.52 -1.57 -1.62
N GLN A 183 -10.57 -2.33 -1.28
CA GLN A 183 -10.84 -3.63 -1.89
C GLN A 183 -11.20 -3.51 -3.39
N LEU A 184 -11.87 -2.43 -3.83
CA LEU A 184 -12.16 -2.18 -5.25
C LEU A 184 -10.92 -1.74 -6.06
N CYS A 185 -9.94 -1.10 -5.41
CA CYS A 185 -8.65 -0.74 -6.01
C CYS A 185 -7.64 -1.90 -6.04
N LYS A 186 -7.91 -3.03 -5.36
CA LYS A 186 -6.98 -4.16 -5.27
C LYS A 186 -6.62 -4.70 -6.66
N GLY A 187 -5.32 -4.78 -6.95
CA GLY A 187 -4.81 -5.23 -8.25
C GLY A 187 -5.01 -4.23 -9.40
N LYS A 188 -5.34 -2.97 -9.12
CA LYS A 188 -5.42 -1.88 -10.10
C LYS A 188 -4.16 -1.02 -10.01
N THR A 189 -3.63 -0.63 -11.15
CA THR A 189 -2.44 0.22 -11.26
C THR A 189 -2.76 1.54 -11.93
N SER A 190 -2.01 2.57 -11.53
CA SER A 190 -1.97 3.88 -12.18
C SER A 190 -1.28 3.75 -13.54
N PRO A 191 -1.82 4.31 -14.64
CA PRO A 191 -1.18 4.28 -15.95
C PRO A 191 0.04 5.22 -16.02
N MET A 192 0.08 6.28 -15.20
CA MET A 192 1.20 7.23 -15.14
C MET A 192 2.41 6.67 -14.37
N THR A 193 2.16 5.97 -13.26
CA THR A 193 3.24 5.57 -12.33
C THR A 193 3.60 4.08 -12.40
N GLY A 194 2.72 3.25 -12.98
CA GLY A 194 2.83 1.78 -12.93
C GLY A 194 2.61 1.17 -11.53
N GLN A 195 2.43 1.99 -10.49
CA GLN A 195 2.23 1.56 -9.11
C GLN A 195 0.75 1.25 -8.83
N PRO A 196 0.41 0.52 -7.75
CA PRO A 196 -0.98 0.31 -7.35
C PRO A 196 -1.71 1.64 -7.12
N VAL A 197 -2.98 1.73 -7.52
CA VAL A 197 -3.83 2.90 -7.25
C VAL A 197 -3.99 3.07 -5.74
N GLN A 198 -3.61 4.23 -5.23
CA GLN A 198 -3.60 4.48 -3.79
C GLN A 198 -4.98 4.97 -3.31
N VAL A 199 -5.30 4.67 -2.05
CA VAL A 199 -6.47 5.25 -1.37
C VAL A 199 -6.01 6.25 -0.31
N VAL A 200 -6.66 7.40 -0.27
CA VAL A 200 -6.51 8.45 0.74
C VAL A 200 -7.83 8.54 1.50
N ALA A 201 -7.80 8.49 2.83
CA ALA A 201 -9.01 8.57 3.65
C ALA A 201 -9.37 10.02 3.96
N ALA A 202 -10.66 10.37 3.93
CA ALA A 202 -11.18 11.68 4.33
C ALA A 202 -12.47 11.56 5.13
N GLY A 203 -12.77 12.59 5.93
CA GLY A 203 -13.97 12.65 6.78
C GLY A 203 -13.76 12.00 8.15
N GLY A 204 -14.07 12.74 9.22
CA GLY A 204 -13.91 12.27 10.61
C GLY A 204 -12.45 12.19 11.11
N ILE A 205 -11.47 12.68 10.35
CA ILE A 205 -10.04 12.64 10.71
C ILE A 205 -9.63 13.96 11.36
N PHE A 206 -9.09 13.89 12.59
CA PHE A 206 -8.76 15.07 13.41
C PHE A 206 -7.61 14.89 14.40
N ASN A 207 -7.25 13.66 14.77
CA ASN A 207 -6.14 13.36 15.69
C ASN A 207 -5.33 12.14 15.21
N GLY A 208 -4.20 11.83 15.86
CA GLY A 208 -3.37 10.69 15.46
C GLY A 208 -4.06 9.32 15.56
N GLN A 209 -5.02 9.14 16.45
CA GLN A 209 -5.81 7.89 16.51
C GLN A 209 -6.63 7.69 15.24
N SER A 210 -7.27 8.76 14.73
CA SER A 210 -8.02 8.72 13.47
C SER A 210 -7.12 8.49 12.24
N VAL A 211 -5.87 8.99 12.26
CA VAL A 211 -4.87 8.68 11.23
C VAL A 211 -4.42 7.22 11.30
N ALA A 212 -4.10 6.70 12.49
CA ALA A 212 -3.78 5.28 12.66
C ALA A 212 -4.93 4.38 12.21
N SER A 213 -6.18 4.72 12.55
CA SER A 213 -7.38 4.02 12.10
C SER A 213 -7.49 4.02 10.57
N ALA A 214 -7.34 5.17 9.91
CA ALA A 214 -7.38 5.28 8.45
C ALA A 214 -6.33 4.40 7.75
N LEU A 215 -5.10 4.36 8.27
CA LEU A 215 -4.03 3.49 7.75
C LEU A 215 -4.37 2.00 7.95
N MET A 216 -4.97 1.62 9.09
CA MET A 216 -5.41 0.24 9.34
C MET A 216 -6.64 -0.17 8.52
N LEU A 217 -7.46 0.79 8.05
CA LEU A 217 -8.50 0.55 7.04
C LEU A 217 -7.94 0.37 5.62
N GLY A 218 -6.61 0.42 5.45
CA GLY A 218 -5.91 0.21 4.18
C GLY A 218 -5.66 1.47 3.36
N ALA A 219 -5.94 2.66 3.89
CA ALA A 219 -5.51 3.90 3.25
C ALA A 219 -3.99 4.09 3.37
N SER A 220 -3.42 4.84 2.43
CA SER A 220 -2.00 5.16 2.36
C SER A 220 -1.68 6.58 2.87
N ALA A 221 -2.70 7.43 2.99
CA ALA A 221 -2.63 8.77 3.54
C ALA A 221 -4.00 9.27 4.00
N VAL A 222 -4.02 10.41 4.67
CA VAL A 222 -5.24 11.10 5.10
C VAL A 222 -5.37 12.47 4.45
N TRP A 223 -6.61 12.89 4.19
CA TRP A 223 -6.99 14.18 3.65
C TRP A 223 -7.88 14.90 4.66
N VAL A 224 -7.36 16.00 5.22
CA VAL A 224 -7.87 16.60 6.47
C VAL A 224 -8.31 18.04 6.21
N GLY A 225 -9.58 18.33 6.51
CA GLY A 225 -10.17 19.66 6.39
C GLY A 225 -10.39 20.33 7.75
N THR A 226 -11.50 20.01 8.43
CA THR A 226 -11.99 20.75 9.62
C THR A 226 -10.97 20.98 10.74
N ARG A 227 -10.05 20.04 11.00
CA ARG A 227 -8.97 20.21 11.99
C ARG A 227 -8.01 21.36 11.68
N PHE A 228 -7.85 21.71 10.40
CA PHE A 228 -7.05 22.85 9.93
C PHE A 228 -7.83 24.15 9.76
N ILE A 229 -9.17 24.16 9.89
CA ILE A 229 -9.95 25.43 9.86
C ILE A 229 -9.55 26.33 11.04
N VAL A 230 -9.20 25.72 12.17
CA VAL A 230 -8.81 26.41 13.42
C VAL A 230 -7.28 26.52 13.60
N SER A 231 -6.51 26.52 12.51
CA SER A 231 -5.07 26.77 12.61
C SER A 231 -4.71 28.25 12.59
N ASP A 232 -3.48 28.58 12.98
CA ASP A 232 -2.99 29.96 13.01
C ASP A 232 -2.95 30.57 11.59
N GLU A 233 -2.57 29.75 10.61
CA GLU A 233 -2.37 30.10 9.20
C GLU A 233 -3.66 30.01 8.35
N ALA A 234 -4.81 29.68 8.96
CA ALA A 234 -6.05 29.44 8.23
C ALA A 234 -6.69 30.73 7.70
N GLY A 235 -7.05 30.74 6.41
CA GLY A 235 -7.78 31.86 5.79
C GLY A 235 -9.27 31.92 6.14
N ALA A 236 -9.75 31.01 7.01
CA ALA A 236 -11.12 31.00 7.49
C ALA A 236 -11.38 32.22 8.40
N SER A 237 -12.50 32.92 8.20
CA SER A 237 -12.88 34.07 9.03
C SER A 237 -13.07 33.66 10.49
N GLN A 238 -12.91 34.60 11.42
CA GLN A 238 -13.06 34.32 12.86
C GLN A 238 -14.41 33.65 13.17
N ALA A 239 -15.51 34.14 12.59
CA ALA A 239 -16.84 33.52 12.72
C ALA A 239 -16.89 32.06 12.25
N HIS A 240 -16.13 31.67 11.21
CA HIS A 240 -16.05 30.27 10.76
C HIS A 240 -15.18 29.43 11.71
N GLN A 241 -14.08 29.99 12.25
CA GLN A 241 -13.27 29.32 13.28
C GLN A 241 -14.11 29.09 14.55
N ASP A 242 -14.85 30.11 15.00
CA ASP A 242 -15.75 30.04 16.16
C ASP A 242 -16.89 29.04 15.95
N ALA A 243 -17.49 29.00 14.75
CA ALA A 243 -18.53 28.02 14.42
C ALA A 243 -18.01 26.56 14.46
N VAL A 244 -16.70 26.34 14.23
CA VAL A 244 -16.06 25.02 14.41
C VAL A 244 -15.79 24.75 15.89
N THR A 245 -15.14 25.65 16.62
CA THR A 245 -14.73 25.42 18.02
C THR A 245 -15.91 25.32 19.00
N THR A 246 -17.04 25.95 18.68
CA THR A 246 -18.28 25.87 19.46
C THR A 246 -19.21 24.73 19.03
N SER A 247 -18.81 23.86 18.10
CA SER A 247 -19.65 22.76 17.62
C SER A 247 -19.81 21.63 18.63
N GLY A 248 -21.05 21.21 18.86
CA GLY A 248 -21.39 19.88 19.37
C GLY A 248 -21.45 18.81 18.26
N PHE A 249 -21.88 17.60 18.62
CA PHE A 249 -22.04 16.48 17.67
C PHE A 249 -23.24 16.63 16.73
N ASP A 250 -24.33 17.25 17.20
CA ASP A 250 -25.58 17.43 16.45
C ASP A 250 -25.67 18.78 15.70
N ASP A 251 -24.69 19.65 15.95
CA ASP A 251 -24.58 21.03 15.47
C ASP A 251 -24.25 21.20 13.97
N ASN A 252 -24.23 20.11 13.21
CA ASN A 252 -24.01 20.14 11.77
C ASN A 252 -24.95 19.19 11.03
N ILE A 253 -25.44 19.68 9.90
CA ILE A 253 -26.45 19.05 9.06
C ILE A 253 -25.91 18.89 7.64
N ARG A 254 -26.41 17.90 6.90
CA ARG A 254 -26.09 17.72 5.47
C ARG A 254 -27.31 18.10 4.64
N THR A 255 -27.23 19.24 3.98
CA THR A 255 -28.30 19.87 3.22
C THR A 255 -27.98 19.91 1.73
N ILE A 256 -28.98 20.20 0.89
CA ILE A 256 -28.77 20.55 -0.53
C ILE A 256 -29.09 22.01 -0.87
N ILE A 257 -29.52 22.83 0.10
CA ILE A 257 -30.13 24.15 -0.16
C ILE A 257 -29.19 25.18 -0.81
N PHE A 258 -27.88 25.00 -0.70
CA PHE A 258 -26.86 25.93 -1.20
C PHE A 258 -26.35 25.63 -2.62
N THR A 259 -26.50 24.40 -3.12
CA THR A 259 -25.89 23.97 -4.40
C THR A 259 -26.67 22.87 -5.15
N GLY A 260 -27.83 22.45 -4.63
CA GLY A 260 -28.56 21.25 -5.07
C GLY A 260 -27.81 19.93 -4.87
N ARG A 261 -26.62 19.97 -4.24
CA ARG A 261 -25.76 18.83 -3.92
C ARG A 261 -25.59 18.69 -2.41
N PRO A 262 -25.51 17.46 -1.87
CA PRO A 262 -25.31 17.24 -0.43
C PRO A 262 -24.02 17.89 0.07
N MET A 263 -24.15 18.81 1.01
CA MET A 263 -23.07 19.59 1.62
C MET A 263 -23.26 19.63 3.13
N ARG A 264 -22.21 19.36 3.90
CA ARG A 264 -22.23 19.41 5.37
C ARG A 264 -21.72 20.75 5.90
N VAL A 265 -22.55 21.36 6.74
CA VAL A 265 -22.42 22.74 7.25
C VAL A 265 -22.79 22.80 8.73
N ARG A 266 -22.37 23.85 9.42
CA ARG A 266 -22.96 24.30 10.69
C ARG A 266 -24.48 24.38 10.54
N ASN A 267 -25.23 23.79 11.48
CA ASN A 267 -26.67 23.95 11.55
C ASN A 267 -27.02 25.24 12.32
N ASN A 268 -28.10 25.90 11.92
CA ASN A 268 -28.67 27.08 12.56
C ASN A 268 -30.19 27.10 12.31
N PRO A 269 -30.98 28.02 12.90
CA PRO A 269 -32.42 28.05 12.72
C PRO A 269 -32.88 28.18 11.26
N TYR A 270 -32.18 28.96 10.43
CA TYR A 270 -32.49 29.14 9.01
C TYR A 270 -32.35 27.82 8.21
N ILE A 271 -31.20 27.16 8.33
CA ILE A 271 -30.92 25.88 7.65
C ILE A 271 -31.83 24.77 8.20
N ASN A 272 -32.10 24.78 9.50
CA ASN A 272 -32.99 23.80 10.13
C ASN A 272 -34.44 23.95 9.67
N ASN A 273 -34.93 25.18 9.54
CA ASN A 273 -36.26 25.46 8.99
C ASN A 273 -36.42 24.90 7.56
N TRP A 274 -35.38 25.06 6.73
CA TRP A 274 -35.34 24.47 5.40
C TRP A 274 -35.46 22.94 5.42
N GLU A 275 -34.65 22.26 6.23
CA GLU A 275 -34.58 20.79 6.27
C GLU A 275 -35.76 20.12 7.03
N VAL A 276 -36.37 20.81 8.00
CA VAL A 276 -37.47 20.26 8.82
C VAL A 276 -38.85 20.67 8.30
N ASN A 277 -39.07 21.97 8.05
CA ASN A 277 -40.39 22.50 7.72
C ASN A 277 -40.62 22.66 6.21
N ARG A 278 -39.56 22.95 5.44
CA ARG A 278 -39.62 23.23 3.98
C ARG A 278 -39.03 22.10 3.12
N ALA A 279 -38.97 20.89 3.65
CA ALA A 279 -38.38 19.74 2.97
C ALA A 279 -39.05 19.36 1.63
N GLN A 280 -40.29 19.81 1.38
CA GLN A 280 -40.95 19.66 0.08
C GLN A 280 -40.51 20.75 -0.91
N ASP A 281 -40.46 22.02 -0.49
CA ASP A 281 -39.95 23.14 -1.28
C ASP A 281 -38.56 22.84 -1.86
N ILE A 282 -37.66 22.27 -1.04
CA ILE A 282 -36.32 21.82 -1.46
C ILE A 282 -36.40 20.89 -2.69
N LYS A 283 -37.32 19.92 -2.68
CA LYS A 283 -37.50 18.99 -3.80
C LYS A 283 -38.06 19.72 -5.01
N ASP A 284 -39.08 20.54 -4.81
CA ASP A 284 -39.81 21.20 -5.89
C ASP A 284 -38.91 22.22 -6.63
N LEU A 285 -38.13 23.00 -5.90
CA LEU A 285 -37.15 23.96 -6.44
C LEU A 285 -35.99 23.24 -7.16
N THR A 286 -35.35 22.27 -6.50
CA THR A 286 -34.22 21.55 -7.12
C THR A 286 -34.66 20.68 -8.31
N SER A 287 -35.92 20.23 -8.36
CA SER A 287 -36.52 19.55 -9.53
C SER A 287 -36.72 20.47 -10.74
N LYS A 288 -36.73 21.80 -10.53
CA LYS A 288 -36.76 22.84 -11.57
C LYS A 288 -35.36 23.33 -11.94
N GLY A 289 -34.35 22.99 -11.14
CA GLY A 289 -32.97 23.46 -11.29
C GLY A 289 -32.62 24.70 -10.46
N ILE A 290 -33.55 25.15 -9.60
CA ILE A 290 -33.43 26.33 -8.76
C ILE A 290 -32.74 25.95 -7.43
N ILE A 291 -31.84 26.80 -6.94
CA ILE A 291 -31.19 26.65 -5.64
C ILE A 291 -32.09 27.25 -4.55
N PRO A 292 -32.45 26.49 -3.50
CA PRO A 292 -33.39 26.98 -2.48
C PRO A 292 -33.01 28.29 -1.79
N VAL A 293 -31.72 28.53 -1.46
CA VAL A 293 -31.30 29.80 -0.83
C VAL A 293 -31.36 30.98 -1.81
N GLU A 294 -31.05 30.76 -3.09
CA GLU A 294 -31.16 31.79 -4.13
C GLU A 294 -32.64 32.19 -4.34
N ASP A 295 -33.56 31.21 -4.36
CA ASP A 295 -35.01 31.44 -4.43
C ASP A 295 -35.59 32.15 -3.20
N ASP A 296 -35.04 31.92 -2.00
CA ASP A 296 -35.40 32.66 -0.79
C ASP A 296 -34.99 34.14 -0.92
N PHE A 297 -33.75 34.40 -1.33
CA PHE A 297 -33.24 35.76 -1.52
C PHE A 297 -33.99 36.52 -2.63
N GLU A 298 -34.28 35.86 -3.77
CA GLU A 298 -35.07 36.44 -4.85
C GLU A 298 -36.51 36.80 -4.42
N LYS A 299 -37.10 36.04 -3.48
CA LYS A 299 -38.44 36.31 -2.93
C LYS A 299 -38.47 37.38 -1.86
N MET A 300 -37.41 37.50 -1.06
CA MET A 300 -37.26 38.55 -0.07
C MET A 300 -37.00 39.90 -0.74
N GLY A 301 -36.16 39.93 -1.79
CA GLY A 301 -35.87 41.15 -2.53
C GLY A 301 -35.35 42.26 -1.62
N ASP A 302 -36.07 43.39 -1.56
CA ASP A 302 -35.72 44.52 -0.70
C ASP A 302 -35.95 44.26 0.81
N ASP A 303 -36.68 43.20 1.18
CA ASP A 303 -36.89 42.77 2.58
C ASP A 303 -35.75 41.86 3.12
N LEU A 304 -34.70 41.58 2.32
CA LEU A 304 -33.56 40.76 2.74
C LEU A 304 -32.64 41.52 3.70
N ASP A 305 -32.64 41.13 4.98
CA ASP A 305 -31.79 41.71 6.02
C ASP A 305 -30.42 41.01 6.20
N ASP A 306 -29.49 41.71 6.85
CA ASP A 306 -28.14 41.22 7.15
C ASP A 306 -28.16 39.95 8.03
N GLU A 307 -29.11 39.84 8.97
CA GLU A 307 -29.23 38.66 9.86
C GLU A 307 -29.62 37.39 9.08
N THR A 308 -30.49 37.52 8.08
CA THR A 308 -30.87 36.45 7.16
C THR A 308 -29.70 36.10 6.23
N MET A 309 -28.98 37.08 5.70
CA MET A 309 -27.79 36.83 4.88
C MET A 309 -26.68 36.08 5.66
N ASP A 310 -26.39 36.49 6.90
CA ASP A 310 -25.42 35.80 7.75
C ASP A 310 -25.93 34.40 8.18
N SER A 311 -27.23 34.25 8.46
CA SER A 311 -27.85 32.95 8.74
C SER A 311 -27.85 32.01 7.53
N ALA A 312 -27.89 32.55 6.32
CA ALA A 312 -27.75 31.81 5.07
C ALA A 312 -26.28 31.61 4.65
N ARG A 313 -25.28 32.04 5.44
CA ARG A 313 -23.86 31.82 5.13
C ARG A 313 -23.43 30.39 5.48
N PRO A 314 -22.97 29.57 4.50
CA PRO A 314 -22.64 28.17 4.77
C PRO A 314 -21.25 28.00 5.42
N PHE A 315 -21.19 27.90 6.74
CA PHE A 315 -19.96 27.49 7.44
C PHE A 315 -19.69 26.00 7.25
N LEU A 316 -18.84 25.66 6.28
CA LEU A 316 -18.51 24.27 5.92
C LEU A 316 -17.70 23.59 7.03
N MET A 317 -18.19 22.46 7.55
CA MET A 317 -17.48 21.69 8.59
C MET A 317 -17.94 20.22 8.63
N GLY A 318 -17.03 19.33 9.01
CA GLY A 318 -17.35 17.92 9.23
C GLY A 318 -17.85 17.65 10.65
N LYS A 319 -18.34 16.43 10.91
CA LYS A 319 -18.68 15.94 12.26
C LYS A 319 -17.51 16.03 13.24
N ALA A 320 -16.28 16.04 12.73
CA ALA A 320 -15.06 16.27 13.51
C ALA A 320 -15.01 17.63 14.23
N ALA A 321 -15.80 18.64 13.83
CA ALA A 321 -15.88 19.93 14.54
C ALA A 321 -16.17 19.75 16.04
N ALA A 322 -17.00 18.75 16.39
CA ALA A 322 -17.38 18.39 17.75
C ALA A 322 -16.22 18.06 18.71
N VAL A 323 -15.02 17.85 18.17
CA VAL A 323 -13.80 17.46 18.90
C VAL A 323 -12.59 18.30 18.47
N VAL A 324 -12.83 19.45 17.84
CA VAL A 324 -11.81 20.40 17.36
C VAL A 324 -11.98 21.71 18.12
N ASN A 325 -11.47 21.72 19.36
CA ASN A 325 -11.72 22.75 20.38
C ASN A 325 -10.48 23.58 20.77
N GLU A 326 -9.36 23.43 20.06
CA GLU A 326 -8.07 24.04 20.38
C GLU A 326 -7.44 24.64 19.12
N LYS A 327 -6.90 25.87 19.20
CA LYS A 327 -6.18 26.53 18.10
C LYS A 327 -4.69 26.15 18.12
N LYS A 328 -4.13 25.81 16.96
CA LYS A 328 -2.74 25.33 16.79
C LYS A 328 -2.19 25.68 15.41
N SER A 329 -0.92 26.05 15.32
CA SER A 329 -0.23 26.11 14.02
C SER A 329 -0.38 24.81 13.22
N ALA A 330 -0.43 24.93 11.89
CA ALA A 330 -0.55 23.81 10.97
C ALA A 330 0.58 22.79 11.18
N LYS A 331 1.79 23.26 11.54
CA LYS A 331 2.89 22.37 11.92
C LYS A 331 2.59 21.54 13.16
N ALA A 332 2.09 22.16 14.24
CA ALA A 332 1.76 21.43 15.46
C ALA A 332 0.66 20.38 15.20
N ILE A 333 -0.33 20.71 14.35
CA ILE A 333 -1.36 19.76 13.92
C ILE A 333 -0.75 18.58 13.15
N VAL A 334 0.14 18.82 12.16
CA VAL A 334 0.79 17.74 11.41
C VAL A 334 1.67 16.85 12.32
N ASP A 335 2.45 17.46 13.21
CA ASP A 335 3.30 16.74 14.16
C ASP A 335 2.48 15.86 15.12
N GLU A 336 1.34 16.37 15.61
CA GLU A 336 0.40 15.62 16.46
C GLU A 336 -0.26 14.46 15.70
N LEU A 337 -0.82 14.73 14.50
CA LEU A 337 -1.45 13.72 13.65
C LEU A 337 -0.51 12.54 13.36
N VAL A 338 0.79 12.80 13.11
CA VAL A 338 1.78 11.77 12.82
C VAL A 338 2.30 11.11 14.11
N GLY A 339 2.73 11.92 15.09
CA GLY A 339 3.35 11.43 16.32
C GLY A 339 2.40 10.59 17.16
N ASP A 340 1.13 10.98 17.27
CA ASP A 340 0.13 10.20 17.98
C ASP A 340 -0.32 8.98 17.17
N ALA A 341 -0.34 9.04 15.83
CA ALA A 341 -0.60 7.85 15.02
C ALA A 341 0.45 6.76 15.26
N VAL A 342 1.73 7.13 15.32
CA VAL A 342 2.83 6.21 15.66
C VAL A 342 2.61 5.59 17.04
N LYS A 343 2.24 6.39 18.06
CA LYS A 343 1.91 5.87 19.40
C LYS A 343 0.73 4.88 19.35
N TRP A 344 -0.35 5.21 18.64
CA TRP A 344 -1.53 4.35 18.53
C TRP A 344 -1.26 3.06 17.77
N LEU A 345 -0.44 3.08 16.71
CA LEU A 345 0.00 1.88 16.02
C LEU A 345 0.88 1.00 16.92
N GLN A 346 1.77 1.59 17.72
CA GLN A 346 2.56 0.86 18.73
C GLN A 346 1.69 0.28 19.85
N VAL A 347 0.62 0.96 20.26
CA VAL A 347 -0.38 0.45 21.22
C VAL A 347 -1.14 -0.73 20.62
N GLY A 348 -1.66 -0.61 19.40
CA GLY A 348 -2.32 -1.71 18.69
C GLY A 348 -1.41 -2.93 18.53
N ASN A 349 -0.14 -2.72 18.17
CA ASN A 349 0.85 -3.80 18.08
C ASN A 349 1.12 -4.51 19.42
N LYS A 350 0.96 -3.83 20.57
CA LYS A 350 1.03 -4.45 21.91
C LYS A 350 -0.23 -5.23 22.28
N MET A 351 -1.37 -4.95 21.63
CA MET A 351 -2.62 -5.72 21.81
C MET A 351 -2.63 -7.03 21.03
N ILE A 352 -1.75 -7.19 20.04
CA ILE A 352 -1.52 -8.48 19.38
C ILE A 352 -1.00 -9.45 20.45
N ALA A 353 -1.76 -10.51 20.71
CA ALA A 353 -1.36 -11.54 21.64
C ALA A 353 -0.03 -12.14 21.20
N LYS A 354 1.01 -11.94 22.00
CA LYS A 354 2.19 -12.82 21.96
C LYS A 354 1.68 -14.20 22.36
N LEU A 355 1.80 -15.17 21.46
CA LEU A 355 1.51 -16.57 21.79
C LEU A 355 2.39 -16.98 22.97
N ASP A 356 1.77 -17.09 24.15
CA ASP A 356 2.48 -17.43 25.38
C ASP A 356 2.66 -18.95 25.46
N LEU A 357 3.74 -19.41 24.82
CA LEU A 357 4.14 -20.82 24.79
C LEU A 357 4.57 -21.34 26.19
N HIS A 358 4.69 -20.48 27.20
CA HIS A 358 5.03 -20.89 28.58
C HIS A 358 3.83 -21.46 29.36
N GLY A 359 2.59 -21.24 28.90
CA GLY A 359 1.38 -21.76 29.56
C GLY A 359 1.09 -23.26 29.32
N LEU A 360 1.82 -23.90 28.39
CA LEU A 360 1.65 -25.32 28.09
C LEU A 360 2.41 -26.19 29.12
N PRO A 361 1.80 -27.24 29.70
CA PRO A 361 2.45 -28.08 30.71
C PRO A 361 3.75 -28.72 30.18
N GLY A 362 4.89 -28.22 30.66
CA GLY A 362 6.23 -28.74 30.32
C GLY A 362 7.29 -27.68 30.02
N TRP A 363 6.92 -26.43 29.72
CA TRP A 363 7.90 -25.42 29.27
C TRP A 363 8.54 -24.65 30.44
N ARG A 364 9.72 -25.09 30.89
CA ARG A 364 10.52 -24.34 31.89
C ARG A 364 11.22 -23.15 31.24
N SER A 365 10.94 -21.94 31.72
CA SER A 365 11.59 -20.72 31.27
C SER A 365 13.06 -20.64 31.70
N SER A 366 13.96 -20.35 30.76
CA SER A 366 15.21 -19.66 31.05
C SER A 366 15.04 -18.19 30.70
N SER A 367 15.29 -17.31 31.67
CA SER A 367 15.01 -15.88 31.59
C SER A 367 15.95 -15.16 30.61
N TYR A 368 15.39 -14.43 29.64
CA TYR A 368 16.14 -13.43 28.87
C TYR A 368 15.32 -12.16 28.64
N SER A 369 15.65 -11.13 29.41
CA SER A 369 15.28 -9.74 29.18
C SER A 369 16.51 -8.94 28.75
N GLU A 370 16.79 -8.84 27.45
CA GLU A 370 17.66 -7.80 26.86
C GLU A 370 17.46 -7.72 25.32
N PRO A 371 17.82 -6.59 24.64
CA PRO A 371 17.38 -6.30 23.27
C PRO A 371 18.00 -7.14 22.13
N LEU A 372 17.21 -7.30 21.06
CA LEU A 372 17.49 -8.04 19.82
C LEU A 372 18.68 -7.56 18.95
N ALA A 373 19.51 -6.61 19.41
CA ALA A 373 20.59 -6.04 18.60
C ALA A 373 21.86 -6.91 18.51
N ARG A 374 22.02 -7.91 19.39
CA ARG A 374 23.17 -8.84 19.39
C ARG A 374 22.79 -10.25 19.85
N ARG A 375 22.21 -11.05 18.96
CA ARG A 375 22.40 -12.51 18.94
C ARG A 375 22.84 -12.94 17.54
N PRO A 376 23.59 -14.04 17.41
CA PRO A 376 24.30 -14.32 16.17
C PRO A 376 23.32 -14.54 15.03
N TYR A 377 23.65 -13.96 13.87
CA TYR A 377 23.29 -14.58 12.59
C TYR A 377 23.66 -16.06 12.65
N CYS A 378 22.85 -16.91 12.00
CA CYS A 378 23.13 -18.35 11.94
C CYS A 378 24.55 -18.54 11.41
N LYS A 379 25.47 -19.16 12.17
CA LYS A 379 26.87 -19.36 11.75
C LYS A 379 27.00 -20.08 10.39
N GLY A 380 25.98 -20.83 9.98
CA GLY A 380 25.91 -21.44 8.65
C GLY A 380 25.66 -20.46 7.49
N LEU A 381 24.95 -19.34 7.72
CA LEU A 381 24.56 -18.39 6.67
C LEU A 381 25.78 -17.71 6.00
N GLU A 382 26.85 -17.51 6.77
CA GLU A 382 28.13 -16.97 6.29
C GLU A 382 28.78 -17.86 5.22
N HIS A 383 28.60 -19.18 5.31
CA HIS A 383 29.08 -20.14 4.29
C HIS A 383 28.27 -20.11 2.99
N PHE A 384 27.04 -19.55 3.01
CA PHE A 384 26.19 -19.38 1.83
C PHE A 384 26.19 -17.93 1.29
N ALA A 385 26.81 -16.97 1.98
CA ALA A 385 26.88 -15.57 1.55
C ALA A 385 27.39 -15.38 0.09
N PRO A 386 28.35 -16.18 -0.45
CA PRO A 386 28.74 -16.09 -1.86
C PRO A 386 27.66 -16.52 -2.85
N LEU A 387 26.74 -17.41 -2.46
CA LEU A 387 25.62 -17.87 -3.30
C LEU A 387 24.50 -16.83 -3.35
N PHE A 388 24.20 -16.17 -2.24
CA PHE A 388 23.16 -15.14 -2.19
C PHE A 388 23.55 -13.83 -2.91
N ALA A 389 24.85 -13.61 -3.15
CA ALA A 389 25.35 -12.44 -3.89
C ALA A 389 25.16 -12.52 -5.42
N LEU A 390 24.58 -13.61 -5.97
CA LEU A 390 24.55 -13.88 -7.41
C LEU A 390 23.33 -13.33 -8.17
N GLY A 391 22.35 -12.74 -7.48
CA GLY A 391 21.10 -12.26 -8.11
C GLY A 391 19.99 -13.30 -8.13
N PRO A 392 18.87 -13.04 -8.83
CA PRO A 392 17.59 -13.69 -8.53
C PRO A 392 17.59 -15.19 -8.79
N VAL A 393 17.36 -15.95 -7.73
CA VAL A 393 17.04 -17.38 -7.76
C VAL A 393 15.58 -17.54 -8.21
N HIS A 394 15.29 -18.50 -9.09
CA HIS A 394 13.90 -18.84 -9.43
C HIS A 394 13.22 -19.56 -8.25
N GLU A 395 12.51 -18.80 -7.41
CA GLU A 395 11.64 -19.35 -6.37
C GLU A 395 10.38 -19.98 -6.96
N LEU A 396 10.28 -21.32 -6.89
CA LEU A 396 8.99 -22.00 -6.91
C LEU A 396 8.35 -21.87 -5.53
N GLY A 397 7.79 -20.69 -5.24
CA GLY A 397 7.30 -20.39 -3.90
C GLY A 397 6.75 -18.98 -3.64
N SER A 398 6.24 -18.27 -4.66
CA SER A 398 5.53 -16.99 -4.41
C SER A 398 4.32 -17.22 -3.48
N PRO A 399 3.80 -16.19 -2.79
CA PRO A 399 2.74 -16.37 -1.77
C PRO A 399 1.47 -17.12 -2.24
N ASP A 400 1.16 -17.06 -3.53
CA ASP A 400 0.03 -17.78 -4.14
C ASP A 400 0.31 -19.28 -4.41
N SER A 401 1.53 -19.74 -4.11
CA SER A 401 2.05 -21.09 -4.41
C SER A 401 2.07 -22.03 -3.19
N MET A 402 1.47 -21.64 -2.06
CA MET A 402 1.44 -22.48 -0.84
C MET A 402 0.63 -23.76 -1.06
N VAL A 403 1.32 -24.85 -1.38
CA VAL A 403 0.74 -26.19 -1.34
C VAL A 403 0.56 -26.60 0.11
N SER A 404 -0.67 -26.91 0.52
CA SER A 404 -1.00 -27.45 1.85
C SER A 404 -0.06 -28.60 2.26
N ALA A 405 0.34 -28.64 3.54
CA ALA A 405 1.22 -29.68 4.11
C ALA A 405 0.75 -31.12 3.79
N ASN A 406 -0.56 -31.31 3.66
CA ASN A 406 -1.22 -32.58 3.31
C ASN A 406 -0.88 -33.08 1.89
N ARG A 407 -0.13 -32.31 1.10
CA ARG A 407 0.26 -32.59 -0.29
C ARG A 407 1.79 -32.48 -0.50
N LEU A 408 2.61 -32.52 0.54
CA LEU A 408 4.08 -32.54 0.39
C LEU A 408 4.56 -33.72 -0.49
N ASN A 409 3.97 -34.90 -0.32
CA ASN A 409 4.22 -36.07 -1.19
C ASN A 409 3.73 -35.87 -2.63
N ASP A 410 2.73 -35.02 -2.90
CA ASP A 410 2.34 -34.68 -4.27
C ASP A 410 3.44 -33.87 -4.97
N SER A 411 4.17 -33.02 -4.24
CA SER A 411 5.17 -32.12 -4.85
C SER A 411 6.36 -32.90 -5.41
N ALA A 412 6.91 -33.86 -4.66
CA ALA A 412 7.98 -34.74 -5.16
C ALA A 412 7.52 -35.57 -6.38
N ASN A 413 6.29 -36.12 -6.32
CA ASN A 413 5.72 -36.89 -7.43
C ASN A 413 5.38 -36.01 -8.66
N LYS A 414 4.93 -34.76 -8.46
CA LYS A 414 4.67 -33.79 -9.56
C LYS A 414 5.95 -33.23 -10.17
N LEU A 415 7.03 -33.10 -9.39
CA LEU A 415 8.36 -32.73 -9.88
C LEU A 415 8.94 -33.86 -10.75
N GLY A 416 8.83 -35.12 -10.31
CA GLY A 416 9.16 -36.28 -11.15
C GLY A 416 8.32 -36.34 -12.42
N ALA A 417 6.98 -36.26 -12.30
CA ALA A 417 6.05 -36.36 -13.43
C ALA A 417 6.17 -35.24 -14.46
N LYS A 418 6.67 -34.04 -14.09
CA LYS A 418 6.98 -32.97 -15.06
C LYS A 418 8.30 -33.16 -15.81
N ALA A 419 9.14 -34.10 -15.40
CA ALA A 419 10.47 -34.34 -15.96
C ALA A 419 10.65 -35.74 -16.58
N ASP A 420 9.58 -36.54 -16.68
CA ASP A 420 9.57 -37.98 -17.03
C ASP A 420 10.44 -38.84 -16.11
N ARG A 421 10.29 -38.65 -14.79
CA ARG A 421 11.11 -39.32 -13.75
C ARG A 421 10.31 -39.70 -12.51
N LYS A 422 10.84 -40.62 -11.70
CA LYS A 422 10.34 -40.91 -10.35
C LYS A 422 11.29 -40.33 -9.30
N SER A 423 10.82 -40.22 -8.05
CA SER A 423 11.66 -40.01 -6.88
C SER A 423 11.90 -41.35 -6.20
N ALA A 424 13.14 -41.67 -5.88
CA ALA A 424 13.51 -42.94 -5.23
C ALA A 424 13.26 -42.96 -3.70
N GLY A 425 13.10 -41.79 -3.07
CA GLY A 425 12.92 -41.69 -1.61
C GLY A 425 13.24 -40.30 -1.06
N GLY A 426 12.99 -40.10 0.24
CA GLY A 426 13.21 -38.85 0.95
C GLY A 426 13.89 -39.06 2.31
N LEU A 427 15.02 -38.39 2.56
CA LEU A 427 15.72 -38.39 3.86
C LEU A 427 15.58 -37.02 4.53
N MET A 428 15.45 -36.92 5.86
CA MET A 428 15.14 -35.65 6.57
C MET A 428 16.23 -35.14 7.54
N LEU A 429 16.33 -33.80 7.54
CA LEU A 429 17.50 -32.92 7.31
C LEU A 429 18.01 -31.77 8.29
N ASN A 430 18.29 -31.92 9.60
CA ASN A 430 18.99 -30.97 10.52
C ASN A 430 20.43 -30.38 10.17
N ASP A 431 21.57 -30.94 10.67
CA ASP A 431 22.93 -30.32 10.82
C ASP A 431 24.04 -30.70 9.79
N LEU A 432 24.61 -29.71 9.07
CA LEU A 432 25.48 -29.89 7.88
C LEU A 432 26.93 -30.40 8.11
N ASP A 433 27.32 -31.53 7.47
CA ASP A 433 28.73 -31.93 7.30
C ASP A 433 29.20 -31.84 5.82
N ALA A 434 30.16 -30.95 5.56
CA ALA A 434 30.76 -30.72 4.25
C ALA A 434 31.65 -31.88 3.74
N LYS A 435 32.20 -32.71 4.63
CA LYS A 435 33.01 -33.89 4.26
C LYS A 435 32.11 -35.03 3.79
N ALA A 436 31.00 -35.29 4.49
CA ALA A 436 29.97 -36.24 4.09
C ALA A 436 29.33 -35.85 2.73
N MET A 437 28.97 -34.57 2.56
CA MET A 437 28.45 -34.07 1.28
C MET A 437 29.43 -34.26 0.11
N ARG A 438 30.74 -34.03 0.35
CA ARG A 438 31.78 -34.28 -0.66
C ARG A 438 31.94 -35.78 -0.96
N ALA A 439 31.79 -36.66 0.04
CA ALA A 439 31.81 -38.10 -0.17
C ALA A 439 30.64 -38.55 -1.06
N CYS A 440 29.42 -38.13 -0.77
CA CYS A 440 28.23 -38.48 -1.57
C CYS A 440 28.31 -37.96 -3.02
N TRP A 441 28.91 -36.78 -3.21
CA TRP A 441 29.20 -36.26 -4.55
C TRP A 441 30.22 -37.12 -5.31
N ASN A 442 31.23 -37.64 -4.62
CA ASN A 442 32.22 -38.56 -5.21
C ASN A 442 31.59 -39.93 -5.52
N THR A 443 30.69 -40.44 -4.67
CA THR A 443 29.92 -41.66 -4.93
C THR A 443 29.00 -41.46 -6.14
N TYR A 444 28.28 -40.34 -6.23
CA TYR A 444 27.45 -40.02 -7.40
C TYR A 444 28.29 -39.93 -8.70
N ALA A 445 29.44 -39.26 -8.66
CA ALA A 445 30.35 -39.18 -9.79
C ALA A 445 30.88 -40.57 -10.21
N SER A 446 31.05 -41.49 -9.25
CA SER A 446 31.46 -42.88 -9.51
C SER A 446 30.31 -43.70 -10.10
N PHE A 447 29.08 -43.55 -9.58
CA PHE A 447 27.86 -44.16 -10.12
C PHE A 447 27.61 -43.74 -11.59
N VAL A 448 27.67 -42.46 -11.91
CA VAL A 448 27.50 -41.95 -13.29
C VAL A 448 28.64 -42.40 -14.21
N LYS A 449 29.85 -42.61 -13.68
CA LYS A 449 30.99 -43.15 -14.43
C LYS A 449 30.82 -44.64 -14.74
N ALA A 450 30.23 -45.41 -13.82
CA ALA A 450 29.91 -46.83 -14.00
C ALA A 450 28.66 -47.03 -14.90
N ASN A 451 27.72 -46.10 -14.86
CA ASN A 451 26.45 -46.13 -15.60
C ASN A 451 26.33 -44.91 -16.54
N PRO A 452 26.97 -44.90 -17.73
CA PRO A 452 27.04 -43.72 -18.59
C PRO A 452 25.68 -43.15 -19.03
N ASN A 453 24.66 -44.00 -19.13
CA ASN A 453 23.29 -43.59 -19.48
C ASN A 453 22.62 -42.76 -18.36
N ALA A 454 23.11 -42.85 -17.11
CA ALA A 454 22.67 -42.02 -15.99
C ALA A 454 23.23 -40.59 -16.03
N ALA A 455 24.01 -40.19 -17.04
CA ALA A 455 24.58 -38.84 -17.17
C ALA A 455 23.54 -37.71 -17.29
N GLN A 456 22.25 -38.02 -17.50
CA GLN A 456 21.15 -37.04 -17.45
C GLN A 456 20.39 -37.02 -16.11
N SER A 457 20.71 -37.90 -15.15
CA SER A 457 20.11 -37.93 -13.81
C SER A 457 20.45 -36.68 -13.01
N VAL A 458 19.62 -36.34 -12.01
CA VAL A 458 19.87 -35.20 -11.12
C VAL A 458 19.64 -35.63 -9.66
N VAL A 459 20.51 -35.17 -8.77
CA VAL A 459 20.29 -35.26 -7.32
C VAL A 459 19.65 -33.95 -6.86
N THR A 460 18.55 -34.03 -6.12
CA THR A 460 17.85 -32.86 -5.59
C THR A 460 17.85 -32.88 -4.07
N PHE A 461 18.08 -31.72 -3.46
CA PHE A 461 17.86 -31.53 -2.03
C PHE A 461 16.89 -30.34 -1.86
N GLN A 462 15.94 -30.45 -0.94
CA GLN A 462 14.81 -29.53 -0.76
C GLN A 462 14.79 -29.03 0.68
N VAL A 463 14.45 -27.76 0.88
CA VAL A 463 14.77 -27.02 2.10
C VAL A 463 13.50 -26.54 2.80
N SER A 464 13.46 -26.65 4.14
CA SER A 464 12.32 -26.18 4.94
C SER A 464 12.76 -25.36 6.15
N ASP A 465 12.23 -24.15 6.28
CA ASP A 465 12.16 -23.39 7.53
C ASP A 465 10.81 -23.69 8.20
N THR A 466 10.85 -24.25 9.40
CA THR A 466 9.65 -24.73 10.10
C THR A 466 8.90 -23.64 10.89
N THR A 467 9.34 -22.37 10.84
CA THR A 467 8.68 -21.26 11.57
C THR A 467 7.28 -20.88 11.04
N LYS A 468 6.80 -21.51 9.95
CA LYS A 468 5.48 -21.25 9.34
C LYS A 468 4.54 -22.45 9.22
N THR A 469 4.90 -23.63 9.72
CA THR A 469 4.06 -24.84 9.54
C THR A 469 2.99 -24.94 10.63
N LEU A 470 1.74 -24.59 10.29
CA LEU A 470 0.57 -24.73 11.17
C LEU A 470 0.21 -26.21 11.41
N GLU A 471 -0.14 -26.55 12.65
CA GLU A 471 -0.68 -27.88 13.01
C GLU A 471 -2.05 -28.09 12.37
N LEU A 472 -2.22 -29.21 11.65
CA LEU A 472 -3.49 -29.66 11.06
C LEU A 472 -3.99 -30.92 11.79
N GLU A 473 -4.36 -30.77 13.06
CA GLU A 473 -5.01 -31.83 13.84
C GLU A 473 -6.47 -31.47 14.16
N SER A 474 -7.38 -31.78 13.23
CA SER A 474 -8.74 -32.26 13.57
C SER A 474 -9.55 -32.64 12.31
N GLN A 475 -9.31 -33.85 11.79
CA GLN A 475 -10.37 -34.75 11.28
C GLN A 475 -9.79 -36.09 10.79
N GLY A 476 -9.94 -37.13 11.63
CA GLY A 476 -10.05 -38.53 11.18
C GLY A 476 -8.79 -39.26 10.71
N GLY A 477 -8.04 -39.84 11.66
CA GLY A 477 -7.57 -41.23 11.51
C GLY A 477 -6.45 -41.56 10.51
N GLY A 478 -5.68 -40.58 10.03
CA GLY A 478 -4.49 -40.82 9.20
C GLY A 478 -3.21 -40.31 9.86
N SER A 479 -2.16 -41.13 9.89
CA SER A 479 -0.83 -40.69 10.34
C SER A 479 -0.25 -39.67 9.34
N ALA A 480 -0.16 -38.41 9.76
CA ALA A 480 0.60 -37.37 9.08
C ALA A 480 1.78 -37.01 9.99
N TYR A 481 2.99 -37.45 9.64
CA TYR A 481 4.20 -37.29 10.46
C TYR A 481 4.48 -35.81 10.80
N PRO A 482 4.39 -35.39 12.07
CA PRO A 482 4.60 -34.00 12.47
C PRO A 482 6.06 -33.77 12.88
N HIS A 483 6.85 -33.14 12.02
CA HIS A 483 8.28 -32.95 12.26
C HIS A 483 8.56 -31.61 12.97
N ARG A 484 8.72 -31.68 14.31
CA ARG A 484 8.95 -30.54 15.22
C ARG A 484 10.42 -30.05 15.31
N GLN A 485 11.23 -30.25 14.27
CA GLN A 485 12.62 -29.75 14.21
C GLN A 485 12.94 -29.26 12.80
N PHE A 486 13.89 -28.33 12.68
CA PHE A 486 14.40 -27.84 11.41
C PHE A 486 14.92 -29.03 10.56
N GLY A 487 14.46 -29.12 9.32
CA GLY A 487 14.70 -30.28 8.46
C GLY A 487 14.63 -29.95 6.97
N ILE A 488 15.73 -30.22 6.27
CA ILE A 488 15.86 -30.35 4.81
C ILE A 488 15.30 -31.74 4.39
N LEU A 489 15.04 -32.00 3.11
CA LEU A 489 14.61 -33.28 2.54
C LEU A 489 15.45 -33.61 1.29
N ALA A 490 16.16 -34.74 1.22
CA ALA A 490 16.98 -35.11 0.05
C ALA A 490 16.32 -36.22 -0.78
N SER A 491 16.32 -36.07 -2.12
CA SER A 491 15.71 -37.01 -3.06
C SER A 491 16.50 -37.11 -4.37
N VAL A 492 16.81 -38.34 -4.78
CA VAL A 492 17.46 -38.64 -6.07
C VAL A 492 16.40 -38.82 -7.15
N VAL A 493 16.56 -38.12 -8.29
CA VAL A 493 15.59 -38.10 -9.40
C VAL A 493 16.30 -38.54 -10.69
N ALA A 494 16.45 -39.86 -10.82
CA ALA A 494 17.01 -40.52 -12.00
C ALA A 494 15.99 -40.66 -13.14
N LYS A 495 16.47 -40.89 -14.36
CA LYS A 495 15.61 -41.24 -15.51
C LYS A 495 15.51 -42.77 -15.63
N PHE A 496 14.36 -43.33 -15.28
CA PHE A 496 14.15 -44.78 -15.14
C PHE A 496 13.61 -45.42 -16.43
N GLU A 497 14.44 -45.47 -17.47
CA GLU A 497 14.12 -46.19 -18.72
C GLU A 497 14.78 -47.58 -18.79
N ASP A 498 15.61 -47.95 -17.81
CA ASP A 498 16.31 -49.24 -17.72
C ASP A 498 16.25 -49.75 -16.26
N ALA A 499 15.68 -50.95 -16.07
CA ALA A 499 15.51 -51.58 -14.75
C ALA A 499 16.84 -51.94 -14.06
N THR A 500 17.91 -52.09 -14.84
CA THR A 500 19.27 -52.34 -14.32
C THR A 500 19.83 -51.07 -13.65
N ILE A 501 19.52 -49.91 -14.22
CA ILE A 501 19.92 -48.59 -13.69
C ILE A 501 19.05 -48.20 -12.49
N ASP A 502 17.80 -48.65 -12.44
CA ASP A 502 16.88 -48.49 -11.29
C ASP A 502 17.47 -49.16 -10.03
N ALA A 503 17.85 -50.44 -10.12
CA ALA A 503 18.47 -51.17 -9.02
C ALA A 503 19.78 -50.52 -8.53
N ALA A 504 20.68 -50.18 -9.46
CA ALA A 504 21.96 -49.53 -9.13
C ALA A 504 21.79 -48.11 -8.57
N ALA A 505 20.70 -47.39 -8.93
CA ALA A 505 20.36 -46.11 -8.32
C ALA A 505 19.83 -46.27 -6.89
N GLY A 506 19.13 -47.37 -6.58
CA GLY A 506 18.75 -47.76 -5.22
C GLY A 506 19.97 -48.00 -4.33
N GLU A 507 20.93 -48.83 -4.80
CA GLU A 507 22.18 -49.08 -4.07
C GLU A 507 23.00 -47.81 -3.83
N PHE A 508 23.07 -46.90 -4.82
CA PHE A 508 23.68 -45.57 -4.64
C PHE A 508 22.97 -44.73 -3.57
N VAL A 509 21.62 -44.77 -3.51
CA VAL A 509 20.86 -44.08 -2.47
C VAL A 509 21.24 -44.66 -1.10
N ASP A 510 21.26 -45.98 -0.94
CA ASP A 510 21.60 -46.63 0.33
C ASP A 510 23.05 -46.33 0.79
N GLU A 511 24.03 -46.34 -0.13
CA GLU A 511 25.42 -45.93 0.18
C GLU A 511 25.50 -44.44 0.58
N ALA A 512 24.76 -43.57 -0.11
CA ALA A 512 24.66 -42.16 0.25
C ALA A 512 23.93 -41.94 1.59
N LEU A 513 22.96 -42.79 1.95
CA LEU A 513 22.27 -42.76 3.25
C LEU A 513 23.24 -43.08 4.39
N GLU A 514 24.12 -44.08 4.23
CA GLU A 514 25.17 -44.39 5.22
C GLU A 514 26.18 -43.24 5.35
N LEU A 515 26.65 -42.70 4.22
CA LEU A 515 27.63 -41.59 4.19
C LEU A 515 27.09 -40.28 4.77
N LEU A 516 25.82 -39.93 4.53
CA LEU A 516 25.19 -38.73 5.09
C LEU A 516 24.76 -38.89 6.54
N THR A 517 24.60 -40.13 7.04
CA THR A 517 24.00 -40.36 8.36
C THR A 517 24.71 -41.42 9.23
N PRO A 518 25.96 -41.17 9.66
CA PRO A 518 26.54 -41.90 10.78
C PRO A 518 25.65 -41.79 12.03
N ALA A 519 25.63 -42.83 12.87
CA ALA A 519 24.71 -42.91 14.00
C ALA A 519 24.91 -41.76 15.00
N GLY A 520 23.90 -40.89 15.12
CA GLY A 520 23.76 -39.94 16.24
C GLY A 520 23.26 -38.55 15.86
N GLN A 521 23.80 -37.94 14.80
CA GLN A 521 23.45 -36.60 14.35
C GLN A 521 23.53 -36.55 12.82
N ARG A 522 22.56 -35.88 12.20
CA ARG A 522 22.40 -35.83 10.75
C ARG A 522 22.16 -34.36 10.36
N ASN A 523 22.66 -33.82 9.22
CA ASN A 523 21.93 -33.65 7.94
C ASN A 523 22.27 -32.41 6.99
N ALA A 524 22.02 -32.41 5.64
CA ALA A 524 22.55 -31.42 4.63
C ALA A 524 21.68 -30.89 3.41
N TYR A 525 22.19 -29.91 2.58
CA TYR A 525 21.57 -28.96 1.58
C TYR A 525 21.98 -29.11 0.04
N SER A 526 21.47 -28.25 -0.90
CA SER A 526 21.26 -28.47 -2.39
C SER A 526 21.90 -27.54 -3.47
N ASN A 527 21.92 -27.96 -4.77
CA ASN A 527 21.79 -27.10 -6.00
C ASN A 527 21.44 -27.88 -7.33
N ILE A 528 20.96 -27.22 -8.41
CA ILE A 528 20.46 -27.83 -9.71
C ILE A 528 20.92 -27.06 -10.99
N ALA A 529 20.99 -27.71 -12.16
CA ALA A 529 21.23 -27.10 -13.49
C ALA A 529 20.27 -27.60 -14.60
N CYS A 530 20.06 -26.80 -15.67
CA CYS A 530 19.21 -27.11 -16.84
C CYS A 530 20.00 -27.13 -18.17
N LYS A 531 19.45 -27.78 -19.21
CA LYS A 531 20.16 -28.15 -20.45
C LYS A 531 20.47 -26.99 -21.40
N GLY A 532 21.71 -26.96 -21.90
CA GLY A 532 22.03 -26.59 -23.29
C GLY A 532 22.47 -25.15 -23.57
N ASP A 533 22.27 -24.24 -22.62
CA ASP A 533 22.69 -22.84 -22.74
C ASP A 533 24.20 -22.66 -22.53
N SER A 534 24.82 -21.67 -23.18
CA SER A 534 26.20 -21.29 -22.85
C SER A 534 26.25 -20.68 -21.45
N LEU A 535 27.41 -20.68 -20.79
CA LEU A 535 27.50 -20.07 -19.46
C LEU A 535 27.16 -18.57 -19.45
N GLU A 536 27.37 -17.86 -20.56
CA GLU A 536 26.97 -16.46 -20.66
C GLU A 536 25.45 -16.30 -20.66
N VAL A 537 24.71 -17.28 -21.17
CA VAL A 537 23.24 -17.33 -21.11
C VAL A 537 22.78 -17.79 -19.72
N MET A 538 23.40 -18.83 -19.14
CA MET A 538 23.05 -19.33 -17.81
C MET A 538 23.34 -18.33 -16.68
N PHE A 539 24.43 -17.55 -16.79
CA PHE A 539 24.88 -16.61 -15.75
C PHE A 539 24.73 -15.14 -16.14
N GLY A 540 24.29 -14.84 -17.36
CA GLY A 540 23.85 -13.51 -17.82
C GLY A 540 24.89 -12.64 -18.51
N ASN A 541 26.20 -12.87 -18.34
CA ASN A 541 27.27 -12.27 -19.16
C ASN A 541 28.60 -13.04 -19.05
N SER A 542 29.56 -12.70 -19.93
CA SER A 542 30.91 -13.31 -19.99
C SER A 542 31.85 -12.90 -18.85
N GLU A 543 31.68 -11.70 -18.28
CA GLU A 543 32.49 -11.21 -17.16
C GLU A 543 32.27 -12.06 -15.88
N ARG A 544 31.02 -12.48 -15.63
CA ARG A 544 30.67 -13.45 -14.59
C ARG A 544 31.32 -14.82 -14.82
N VAL A 545 31.42 -15.24 -16.08
CA VAL A 545 31.99 -16.54 -16.45
C VAL A 545 33.50 -16.60 -16.21
N GLU A 546 34.26 -15.55 -16.52
CA GLU A 546 35.69 -15.50 -16.13
C GLU A 546 35.87 -15.44 -14.61
N ARG A 547 35.00 -14.72 -13.89
CA ARG A 547 35.07 -14.67 -12.43
C ARG A 547 34.76 -16.02 -11.76
N LEU A 548 33.87 -16.82 -12.35
CA LEU A 548 33.66 -18.23 -11.97
C LEU A 548 34.91 -19.10 -12.23
N LYS A 549 35.62 -18.89 -13.35
CA LYS A 549 36.88 -19.58 -13.66
C LYS A 549 38.00 -19.20 -12.69
N GLU A 550 38.10 -17.95 -12.26
CA GLU A 550 39.05 -17.52 -11.22
C GLU A 550 38.77 -18.15 -9.85
N ILE A 551 37.50 -18.19 -9.43
CA ILE A 551 37.09 -18.89 -8.20
C ILE A 551 37.43 -20.38 -8.30
N LYS A 552 37.19 -21.02 -9.45
CA LYS A 552 37.60 -22.42 -9.69
C LYS A 552 39.11 -22.61 -9.56
N ARG A 553 39.94 -21.74 -10.16
CA ARG A 553 41.42 -21.82 -10.05
C ARG A 553 41.90 -21.72 -8.60
N THR A 554 41.17 -20.99 -7.76
CA THR A 554 41.49 -20.83 -6.33
C THR A 554 41.16 -22.06 -5.48
N TRP A 555 40.11 -22.83 -5.83
CA TRP A 555 39.63 -23.98 -5.03
C TRP A 555 39.85 -25.37 -5.65
N ASP A 556 40.19 -25.45 -6.94
CA ASP A 556 40.68 -26.65 -7.63
C ASP A 556 41.92 -26.29 -8.49
N PRO A 557 43.06 -25.93 -7.85
CA PRO A 557 44.26 -25.47 -8.54
C PRO A 557 44.94 -26.57 -9.37
N GLU A 558 44.79 -27.83 -8.98
CA GLU A 558 45.28 -28.99 -9.74
C GLU A 558 44.34 -29.41 -10.89
N ASN A 559 43.19 -28.74 -11.02
CA ASN A 559 42.19 -28.96 -12.06
C ASN A 559 41.69 -30.41 -12.14
N GLN A 560 41.50 -31.05 -10.98
CA GLN A 560 41.06 -32.44 -10.88
C GLN A 560 39.64 -32.63 -11.43
N PHE A 561 38.80 -31.58 -11.41
CA PHE A 561 37.43 -31.60 -11.95
C PHE A 561 37.37 -31.30 -13.47
N LYS A 562 38.24 -31.93 -14.26
CA LYS A 562 38.42 -31.66 -15.70
C LYS A 562 37.16 -31.89 -16.57
N ARG A 563 36.20 -32.70 -16.12
CA ARG A 563 34.90 -32.91 -16.79
C ARG A 563 33.80 -31.93 -16.39
N PHE A 564 34.04 -31.12 -15.35
CA PHE A 564 33.11 -30.06 -14.94
C PHE A 564 33.19 -28.85 -15.89
N ALA A 565 34.24 -28.76 -16.72
CA ALA A 565 34.44 -27.74 -17.76
C ALA A 565 33.90 -28.13 -19.16
N ASN A 566 32.91 -29.05 -19.19
CA ASN A 566 32.00 -29.29 -20.31
C ASN A 566 30.53 -29.10 -19.85
N LEU A 567 30.32 -28.30 -18.79
CA LEU A 567 29.08 -28.12 -18.04
C LEU A 567 29.10 -26.75 -17.33
N LEU A 568 30.29 -26.33 -16.85
CA LEU A 568 30.87 -25.02 -17.12
C LEU A 568 31.50 -25.00 -18.53
#